data_AF-A0A3C0YM62-F1
#
_entry.id   AF-A0A3C0YM62-F1
#
_cell.length_a   1.000
_cell.length_b   1.000
_cell.length_c   1.000
_cell.angle_alpha   90.00
_cell.angle_beta   90.00
_cell.angle_gamma   90.00
#
_symmetry.space_group_name_H-M   'P 1'
#
loop_
_entity.id
_entity.type
_entity.pdbx_description
1 polymer ?
#
loop_
_entity_poly.entity_id
_entity_poly.type
_entity_poly.pdbx_seq_one_letter_code
_entity_poly.pdbx_strand_id
1 'polypeptide(L)'
;MEEAVRISKILSELGLCSRREADTYIEQGLVMLDGKVVTELGTRAYRSQKIELKKQATLQQSSKATIILNKPVGYISHLDDDKAFRPAASLITQDNFQVSKQHSSR
;
A
#
# COMPACT_ATOMS: atom_id res chain seq x y z
N MET A 1 10.61 30.12 -3.23
CA MET A 1 10.98 29.08 -4.20
C MET A 1 10.14 27.86 -3.87
N GLU A 2 9.39 27.36 -4.84
CA GLU A 2 8.68 26.10 -4.67
C GLU A 2 9.71 24.97 -4.55
N GLU A 3 9.66 24.19 -3.48
CA GLU A 3 10.60 23.08 -3.28
C GLU A 3 10.04 21.83 -3.96
N ALA A 4 10.88 21.18 -4.78
CA ALA A 4 10.51 19.93 -5.43
C ALA A 4 10.48 18.79 -4.39
N VAL A 5 9.30 18.21 -4.18
CA VAL A 5 9.07 17.12 -3.22
C VAL A 5 8.99 15.80 -3.97
N ARG A 6 9.50 14.71 -3.36
CA ARG A 6 9.41 13.37 -3.96
C ARG A 6 7.95 12.97 -4.18
N ILE A 7 7.64 12.46 -5.37
CA ILE A 7 6.26 12.09 -5.74
C ILE A 7 5.66 11.10 -4.74
N SER A 8 6.42 10.12 -4.26
CA SER A 8 5.97 9.15 -3.25
C SER A 8 5.51 9.80 -1.94
N LYS A 9 6.11 10.93 -1.57
CA LYS A 9 5.70 11.72 -0.41
C LYS A 9 4.42 12.51 -0.72
N ILE A 10 4.32 13.13 -1.89
CA ILE A 10 3.12 13.89 -2.29
C ILE A 10 1.89 12.97 -2.37
N LEU A 11 2.01 11.82 -3.02
CA LEU A 11 0.92 10.83 -3.13
C LEU A 11 0.43 10.35 -1.74
N SER A 12 1.35 10.20 -0.80
CA SER A 12 1.04 9.84 0.58
C SER A 12 0.39 10.98 1.37
N GLU A 13 0.81 12.24 1.15
CA GLU A 13 0.17 13.41 1.76
C GLU A 13 -1.24 13.65 1.20
N LEU A 14 -1.47 13.33 -0.07
CA LEU A 14 -2.80 13.38 -0.72
C LEU A 14 -3.73 12.24 -0.27
N GLY A 15 -3.25 11.31 0.56
CA GLY A 15 -4.04 10.17 1.05
C GLY A 15 -4.39 9.14 -0.03
N LEU A 16 -3.71 9.19 -1.19
CA LEU A 16 -3.98 8.27 -2.29
C LEU A 16 -3.41 6.87 -2.02
N CYS A 17 -2.19 6.80 -1.48
CA CYS A 17 -1.56 5.54 -1.10
C CYS A 17 -0.42 5.75 -0.10
N SER A 18 0.07 4.67 0.52
CA SER A 18 1.28 4.74 1.35
C SER A 18 2.52 5.04 0.51
N ARG A 19 3.59 5.55 1.14
CA ARG A 19 4.85 5.84 0.43
C ARG A 19 5.43 4.62 -0.31
N ARG A 20 5.29 3.41 0.24
CA ARG A 20 5.78 2.17 -0.38
C ARG A 20 4.92 1.77 -1.58
N GLU A 21 3.61 1.86 -1.45
CA GLU A 21 2.69 1.63 -2.58
C GLU A 21 2.90 2.65 -3.68
N ALA A 22 3.17 3.91 -3.33
CA ALA A 22 3.48 4.95 -4.29
C ALA A 22 4.74 4.59 -5.11
N ASP A 23 5.81 4.11 -4.46
CA ASP A 23 7.00 3.63 -5.16
C ASP A 23 6.66 2.47 -6.13
N THR A 24 5.87 1.49 -5.69
CA THR A 24 5.41 0.39 -6.56
C THR A 24 4.57 0.89 -7.74
N TYR A 25 3.66 1.85 -7.52
CA TYR A 25 2.83 2.42 -8.58
C TYR A 25 3.65 3.24 -9.58
N ILE A 26 4.71 3.90 -9.13
CA ILE A 26 5.66 4.58 -10.00
C ILE A 26 6.35 3.54 -10.88
N GLU A 27 6.97 2.50 -10.30
CA GLU A 27 7.64 1.44 -11.07
C GLU A 27 6.72 0.79 -12.12
N GLN A 28 5.44 0.64 -11.80
CA GLN A 28 4.42 0.08 -12.70
C GLN A 28 3.89 1.08 -13.75
N GLY A 29 4.32 2.34 -13.75
CA GLY A 29 3.83 3.36 -14.68
C GLY A 29 2.35 3.72 -14.48
N LEU A 30 1.88 3.59 -13.25
CA LEU A 30 0.51 3.91 -12.83
C LEU A 30 0.37 5.34 -12.30
N VAL A 31 1.47 6.09 -12.19
CA VAL A 31 1.49 7.48 -11.75
C VAL A 31 1.73 8.40 -12.94
N MET A 32 0.96 9.48 -13.00
CA MET A 32 1.08 10.53 -14.01
C MET A 32 1.37 11.88 -13.34
N LEU A 33 2.31 12.62 -13.92
CA LEU A 33 2.65 14.00 -13.56
C LEU A 33 2.37 14.89 -14.78
N ASP A 34 1.45 15.84 -14.65
CA ASP A 34 1.01 16.75 -15.72
C ASP A 34 0.68 16.02 -17.04
N GLY A 35 0.07 14.84 -16.93
CA GLY A 35 -0.30 14.00 -18.08
C GLY A 35 0.81 13.08 -18.60
N LYS A 36 2.04 13.14 -18.06
CA LYS A 36 3.15 12.25 -18.43
C LYS A 36 3.30 11.12 -17.42
N VAL A 37 3.43 9.88 -17.89
CA VAL A 37 3.67 8.72 -17.03
C VAL A 37 5.07 8.81 -16.42
N VAL A 38 5.15 8.64 -15.10
CA VAL A 38 6.42 8.62 -14.36
C VAL A 38 6.70 7.18 -13.93
N THR A 39 7.87 6.67 -14.30
CA THR A 39 8.34 5.32 -13.95
C THR A 39 9.60 5.29 -13.09
N GLU A 40 10.22 6.46 -12.87
CA GLU A 40 11.50 6.55 -12.17
C GLU A 40 11.30 6.77 -10.67
N LEU A 41 11.86 5.88 -9.84
CA LEU A 41 11.81 6.05 -8.40
C LEU A 41 12.62 7.26 -7.96
N GLY A 42 12.05 8.06 -7.06
CA GLY A 42 12.71 9.26 -6.54
C GLY A 42 12.51 10.52 -7.37
N THR A 43 11.73 10.45 -8.47
CA THR A 43 11.28 11.65 -9.19
C THR A 43 10.65 12.65 -8.21
N ARG A 44 11.03 13.91 -8.37
CA ARG A 44 10.51 15.04 -7.60
C ARG A 44 9.58 15.86 -8.47
N ALA A 45 8.51 16.35 -7.87
CA ALA A 45 7.53 17.21 -8.50
C ALA A 45 7.24 18.40 -7.59
N TYR A 46 6.79 19.49 -8.18
CA TYR A 46 6.28 20.62 -7.41
C TYR A 46 4.84 20.35 -6.97
N ARG A 47 4.43 20.90 -5.83
CA ARG A 47 3.05 20.75 -5.33
C ARG A 47 2.02 21.44 -6.23
N SER A 48 2.45 22.42 -7.02
CA SER A 48 1.65 23.04 -8.08
C SER A 48 1.35 22.11 -9.26
N GLN A 49 2.13 21.04 -9.47
CA GLN A 49 1.93 20.12 -10.58
C GLN A 49 0.82 19.12 -10.30
N LYS A 50 0.12 18.71 -11.36
CA LYS A 50 -1.01 17.79 -11.26
C LYS A 50 -0.49 16.36 -11.22
N ILE A 51 -0.67 15.69 -10.08
CA ILE A 51 -0.33 14.28 -9.92
C ILE A 51 -1.62 13.45 -9.90
N GLU A 52 -1.68 12.44 -10.77
CA GLU A 52 -2.83 11.55 -10.89
C GLU A 52 -2.37 10.09 -10.81
N LEU A 53 -3.15 9.26 -10.11
CA LEU A 53 -3.02 7.80 -10.14
C LEU A 53 -4.01 7.25 -11.16
N LYS A 54 -3.55 6.34 -12.03
CA LYS A 54 -4.44 5.62 -12.95
C LYS A 54 -5.47 4.80 -12.17
N LYS A 55 -6.68 4.69 -12.71
CA LYS A 55 -7.80 3.90 -12.13
C LYS A 55 -7.42 2.45 -11.76
N GLN A 56 -6.44 1.87 -12.45
CA GLN A 56 -5.90 0.53 -12.14
C GLN A 56 -5.25 0.45 -10.76
N ALA A 57 -4.57 1.51 -10.30
CA ALA A 57 -3.99 1.56 -8.96
C ALA A 57 -5.07 1.61 -7.87
N THR A 58 -6.13 2.39 -8.10
CA THR A 58 -7.30 2.46 -7.20
C THR A 58 -8.00 1.11 -7.05
N LEU A 59 -8.14 0.36 -8.16
CA LEU A 59 -8.72 -0.99 -8.15
C LEU A 59 -7.85 -1.97 -7.36
N GLN A 60 -6.51 -1.95 -7.54
CA GLN A 60 -5.59 -2.79 -6.76
C GLN A 60 -5.60 -2.48 -5.26
N GLN A 61 -5.86 -1.23 -4.88
CA GLN A 61 -5.99 -0.85 -3.48
C GLN A 61 -7.31 -1.34 -2.88
N SER A 62 -8.40 -1.29 -3.65
CA SER A 62 -9.71 -1.78 -3.23
C SER A 62 -9.77 -3.30 -3.01
N SER A 63 -8.87 -4.08 -3.63
CA SER A 63 -8.78 -5.52 -3.43
C SER A 63 -8.02 -5.94 -2.16
N LYS A 64 -7.55 -4.99 -1.34
CA LYS A 64 -6.81 -5.31 -0.11
C LYS A 64 -7.78 -5.60 1.04
N ALA A 65 -7.53 -6.70 1.74
CA ALA A 65 -8.24 -7.03 2.98
C ALA A 65 -7.39 -6.63 4.21
N THR A 66 -8.05 -6.11 5.25
CA THR A 66 -7.43 -5.87 6.56
C THR A 66 -7.85 -6.98 7.52
N ILE A 67 -6.87 -7.65 8.14
CA ILE A 67 -7.10 -8.78 9.05
C ILE A 67 -6.44 -8.46 10.39
N ILE A 68 -7.17 -8.70 11.48
CA ILE A 68 -6.63 -8.69 12.84
C ILE A 68 -6.41 -10.14 13.26
N LEU A 69 -5.19 -10.47 13.63
CA LEU A 69 -4.80 -11.83 14.03
C LEU A 69 -4.16 -11.79 15.42
N ASN A 70 -4.76 -12.49 16.39
CA ASN A 70 -4.08 -12.77 17.65
C ASN A 70 -3.11 -13.94 17.45
N LYS A 71 -1.83 -13.61 17.25
CA LYS A 71 -0.80 -14.59 16.90
C LYS A 71 -0.36 -15.38 18.15
N PRO A 72 -0.48 -16.71 18.17
CA PRO A 72 0.01 -17.53 19.28
C PRO A 72 1.54 -17.68 19.26
N VAL A 73 2.10 -18.07 20.39
CA VAL A 73 3.54 -18.36 20.54
C VAL A 73 3.94 -19.52 19.61
N GLY A 74 5.12 -19.44 18.99
CA GLY A 74 5.65 -20.47 18.09
C GLY A 74 5.45 -20.21 16.58
N TYR A 75 4.80 -19.10 16.21
CA TYR A 75 4.66 -18.67 14.82
C TYR A 75 5.61 -17.51 14.49
N ILE A 76 5.93 -17.32 13.22
CA ILE A 76 6.72 -16.19 12.71
C ILE A 76 5.87 -15.22 11.88
N SER A 77 6.31 -13.98 11.72
CA SER A 77 5.56 -12.92 10.99
C SER A 77 6.10 -12.64 9.58
N HIS A 78 7.14 -13.36 9.16
CA HIS A 78 7.71 -13.32 7.81
C HIS A 78 7.55 -14.68 7.13
N LEU A 79 7.74 -14.74 5.80
CA LEU A 79 7.95 -16.01 5.12
C LEU A 79 9.32 -16.55 5.56
N ASP A 80 9.35 -17.82 5.96
CA ASP A 80 10.57 -18.55 6.22
C ASP A 80 10.74 -19.60 5.13
N ASP A 81 11.71 -19.35 4.26
CA ASP A 81 12.00 -20.20 3.10
C ASP A 81 12.58 -21.56 3.54
N ASP A 82 13.22 -21.60 4.72
CA ASP A 82 13.80 -22.81 5.31
C ASP A 82 12.73 -23.67 6.03
N LYS A 83 11.48 -23.19 6.09
CA LYS A 83 10.30 -23.86 6.69
C LYS A 83 10.49 -24.33 8.14
N ALA A 84 11.48 -23.80 8.86
CA ALA A 84 11.73 -24.17 10.24
C ALA A 84 10.57 -23.72 11.15
N PHE A 85 9.87 -22.65 10.78
CA PHE A 85 8.73 -22.13 11.53
C PHE A 85 7.50 -21.89 10.67
N ARG A 86 6.32 -22.06 11.28
CA ARG A 86 5.04 -21.80 10.60
C ARG A 86 4.75 -20.30 10.54
N PRO A 87 4.46 -19.75 9.35
CA PRO A 87 4.08 -18.35 9.23
C PRO A 87 2.70 -18.11 9.82
N ALA A 88 2.52 -17.00 10.51
CA ALA A 88 1.23 -16.60 11.09
C ALA A 88 0.13 -16.48 10.03
N ALA A 89 0.49 -16.19 8.78
CA ALA A 89 -0.44 -16.18 7.64
C ALA A 89 -1.16 -17.52 7.43
N SER A 90 -0.55 -18.66 7.82
CA SER A 90 -1.19 -19.98 7.73
C SER A 90 -2.39 -20.15 8.67
N LEU A 91 -2.55 -19.28 9.66
CA LEU A 91 -3.70 -19.29 10.58
C LEU A 91 -4.93 -18.60 9.98
N ILE A 92 -4.77 -17.91 8.85
CA ILE A 92 -5.86 -17.24 8.14
C ILE A 92 -6.61 -18.29 7.32
N THR A 93 -7.56 -18.95 7.96
CA THR A 93 -8.45 -19.94 7.34
C THR A 93 -9.88 -19.42 7.33
N GLN A 94 -10.72 -20.01 6.47
CA GLN A 94 -12.14 -19.66 6.40
C GLN A 94 -12.87 -19.91 7.73
N ASP A 95 -12.47 -20.94 8.47
CA ASP A 95 -13.07 -21.33 9.76
C ASP A 95 -12.80 -20.30 10.88
N ASN A 96 -11.68 -19.58 10.80
CA ASN A 96 -11.27 -18.58 11.79
C ASN A 96 -11.61 -17.15 11.38
N PHE A 97 -12.39 -16.97 10.31
CA PHE A 97 -12.77 -15.67 9.80
C PHE A 97 -13.98 -15.12 10.55
N GLN A 98 -13.75 -14.12 11.41
CA GLN A 98 -14.81 -13.35 12.06
C GLN A 98 -14.86 -11.95 11.47
N VAL A 99 -15.99 -11.59 10.83
CA VAL A 99 -16.22 -10.21 10.37
C VAL A 99 -16.50 -9.36 11.60
N SER A 100 -15.57 -8.46 11.94
CA SER A 100 -15.87 -7.42 12.91
C SER A 100 -16.94 -6.51 12.31
N LYS A 101 -18.17 -6.56 12.86
CA LYS A 101 -19.14 -5.49 12.62
C LYS A 101 -18.49 -4.21 13.15
N GLN A 102 -18.18 -3.30 12.24
CA GLN A 102 -17.65 -1.97 12.53
C GLN A 102 -18.35 -1.42 13.78
N HIS A 103 -17.60 -1.19 14.86
CA HIS A 103 -18.08 -0.35 15.95
C HIS A 103 -18.25 1.05 15.33
N SER A 104 -19.51 1.39 15.01
CA SER A 104 -19.91 2.75 14.71
C SER A 104 -19.67 3.56 15.98
N SER A 105 -18.48 4.14 16.09
CA SER A 105 -18.17 5.11 17.13
C SER A 105 -18.93 6.40 16.79
N ARG A 106 -19.96 6.65 17.61
CA ARG A 106 -20.48 7.99 17.89
C ARG A 106 -19.39 8.88 18.48
#